data_AF-A0A974UYJ8-F1
#
_entry.id   AF-A0A974UYJ8-F1
#
_cell.length_a   1.000
_cell.length_b   1.000
_cell.length_c   1.000
_cell.angle_alpha   90.00
_cell.angle_beta   90.00
_cell.angle_gamma   90.00
#
_symmetry.space_group_name_H-M   'P 1'
#
loop_
_entity.id
_entity.type
_entity.pdbx_description
1 polymer ?
#
loop_
_entity_poly.entity_id
_entity_poly.type
_entity_poly.pdbx_seq_one_letter_code
_entity_poly.pdbx_strand_id
1 'polypeptide(L)'
;MTEYTPFRQLFITPVLPFLRDGSIDEAGYRALLRRFLTPENLDAGVAIVANPEAGEIYTLDRAERNRVVEITLEEVAGRTPVLGGVAHVTTAGMVECAKDVEAAGVDGLFILPPIDSADITLSWNADAYPEVFLDVSRRSRTRSTCRR
;
A
#
# COMPACT_ATOMS: atom_id res chain seq x y z
N MET A 1 -7.33 1.58 -29.70
CA MET A 1 -7.73 1.79 -28.30
C MET A 1 -7.99 0.42 -27.73
N THR A 2 -7.13 -0.05 -26.84
CA THR A 2 -7.30 -1.35 -26.17
C THR A 2 -8.60 -1.28 -25.35
N GLU A 3 -9.44 -2.30 -25.49
CA GLU A 3 -10.71 -2.38 -24.79
C GLU A 3 -10.46 -2.41 -23.28
N TYR A 4 -11.01 -1.44 -22.54
CA TYR A 4 -10.90 -1.41 -21.07
C TYR A 4 -11.83 -2.47 -20.51
N THR A 5 -11.27 -3.62 -20.12
CA THR A 5 -11.99 -4.63 -19.36
C THR A 5 -11.86 -4.25 -17.88
N PRO A 6 -12.94 -3.86 -17.19
CA PRO A 6 -12.87 -3.56 -15.77
C PRO A 6 -12.40 -4.80 -15.01
N PHE A 7 -11.43 -4.62 -14.10
CA PHE A 7 -11.02 -5.68 -13.18
C PHE A 7 -12.24 -6.10 -12.35
N ARG A 8 -12.78 -7.29 -12.61
CA ARG A 8 -13.79 -7.94 -11.77
C ARG A 8 -13.11 -8.75 -10.67
N GLN A 9 -12.24 -8.07 -9.93
CA GLN A 9 -11.43 -8.68 -8.89
C GLN A 9 -11.72 -8.03 -7.54
N LEU A 10 -11.58 -8.82 -6.48
CA LEU A 10 -11.63 -8.34 -5.10
C LEU A 10 -10.20 -8.08 -4.63
N PHE A 11 -9.76 -6.82 -4.64
CA PHE A 11 -8.41 -6.46 -4.22
C PHE A 11 -8.29 -6.47 -2.70
N ILE A 12 -7.39 -7.31 -2.20
CA ILE A 12 -7.07 -7.41 -0.78
C ILE A 12 -5.84 -6.55 -0.50
N THR A 13 -5.99 -5.62 0.44
CA THR A 13 -4.91 -4.77 0.96
C THR A 13 -4.55 -5.24 2.37
N PRO A 14 -3.67 -6.24 2.53
CA PRO A 14 -3.28 -6.77 3.83
C PRO A 14 -2.48 -5.73 4.62
N VAL A 15 -2.69 -5.71 5.94
CA VAL A 15 -1.79 -5.03 6.89
C VAL A 15 -0.48 -5.81 7.03
N LEU A 16 0.61 -5.14 7.40
CA LEU A 16 1.88 -5.81 7.69
C LEU A 16 2.08 -5.98 9.20
N PRO A 17 2.02 -7.22 9.74
CA PRO A 17 2.31 -7.46 11.15
C PRO A 17 3.80 -7.28 11.47
N PHE A 18 4.09 -6.74 12.64
CA PHE A 18 5.45 -6.58 13.17
C PHE A 18 5.62 -7.31 14.50
N LEU A 19 6.83 -7.80 14.75
CA LEU A 19 7.27 -8.32 16.04
C LEU A 19 7.44 -7.18 17.05
N ARG A 20 7.60 -7.53 18.33
CA ARG A 20 7.76 -6.54 19.42
C ARG A 20 9.02 -5.69 19.29
N ASP A 21 10.02 -6.16 18.56
CA ASP A 21 11.26 -5.44 18.27
C ASP A 21 11.16 -4.53 17.03
N GLY A 22 10.01 -4.52 16.35
CA GLY A 22 9.75 -3.72 15.16
C GLY A 22 10.17 -4.39 13.85
N SER A 23 10.73 -5.60 13.87
CA SER A 23 10.99 -6.36 12.65
C SER A 23 9.71 -6.96 12.07
N ILE A 24 9.70 -7.24 10.76
CA ILE A 24 8.54 -7.84 10.09
C ILE A 24 8.24 -9.22 10.68
N ASP A 25 6.99 -9.44 11.11
CA ASP A 25 6.51 -10.78 11.47
C ASP A 25 6.14 -11.55 10.20
N GLU A 26 7.15 -12.13 9.55
CA GLU A 26 6.96 -12.87 8.29
C GLU A 26 5.98 -14.03 8.45
N ALA A 27 6.02 -14.74 9.58
CA ALA A 27 5.14 -15.87 9.84
C ALA A 27 3.69 -15.41 9.98
N GLY A 28 3.47 -14.31 10.72
CA GLY A 28 2.18 -13.64 10.86
C GLY A 28 1.65 -13.13 9.52
N TYR A 29 2.50 -12.49 8.71
CA TYR A 29 2.12 -11.98 7.40
C TYR A 29 1.71 -13.11 6.45
N ARG A 30 2.49 -14.20 6.37
CA ARG A 30 2.13 -15.40 5.60
C ARG A 30 0.81 -16.01 6.06
N ALA A 31 0.61 -16.11 7.37
CA ALA A 31 -0.64 -16.62 7.93
C ALA A 31 -1.83 -15.74 7.54
N LEU A 32 -1.68 -14.41 7.58
CA LEU A 32 -2.69 -13.45 7.15
C LEU A 32 -3.03 -13.63 5.66
N LEU A 33 -2.04 -13.68 4.78
CA LEU A 33 -2.23 -13.90 3.34
C LEU A 33 -3.02 -15.18 3.06
N ARG A 34 -2.66 -16.29 3.73
CA ARG A 34 -3.38 -17.57 3.58
C ARG A 34 -4.86 -17.49 3.94
N ARG A 35 -5.29 -16.57 4.83
CA ARG A 35 -6.73 -16.39 5.14
C ARG A 35 -7.51 -15.82 3.96
N PHE A 36 -6.85 -15.11 3.05
CA PHE A 36 -7.47 -14.57 1.85
C PHE A 36 -7.32 -15.51 0.65
N LEU A 37 -6.35 -16.41 0.66
CA LEU A 37 -6.05 -17.35 -0.43
C LEU A 37 -6.75 -18.71 -0.27
N THR A 38 -7.96 -18.74 0.31
CA THR A 38 -8.78 -19.95 0.38
C THR A 38 -9.36 -20.28 -1.00
N PRO A 39 -9.70 -21.55 -1.29
CA PRO A 39 -10.31 -21.93 -2.57
C PRO A 39 -11.53 -21.08 -2.93
N GLU A 40 -12.40 -20.80 -1.97
CA GLU A 40 -13.63 -20.02 -2.18
C GLU A 40 -13.33 -18.58 -2.61
N ASN A 41 -12.31 -17.97 -2.00
CA ASN A 41 -11.90 -16.61 -2.34
C ASN A 41 -11.20 -16.56 -3.71
N LEU A 42 -10.39 -17.56 -4.03
CA LEU A 42 -9.75 -17.68 -5.34
C LEU A 42 -10.81 -17.82 -6.45
N ASP A 43 -11.83 -18.66 -6.24
CA ASP A 43 -12.97 -18.81 -7.17
C ASP A 43 -13.78 -17.51 -7.30
N ALA A 44 -13.84 -16.70 -6.23
CA ALA A 44 -14.47 -15.38 -6.24
C ALA A 44 -13.61 -14.28 -6.92
N GLY A 45 -12.38 -14.60 -7.36
CA GLY A 45 -11.51 -13.67 -8.06
C GLY A 45 -10.83 -12.64 -7.17
N VAL A 46 -10.42 -13.01 -5.94
CA VAL A 46 -9.53 -12.14 -5.15
C VAL A 46 -8.22 -11.89 -5.86
N ALA A 47 -7.61 -10.71 -5.67
CA ALA A 47 -6.25 -10.37 -6.06
C ALA A 47 -5.55 -9.71 -4.86
N ILE A 48 -4.23 -9.87 -4.73
CA ILE A 48 -3.49 -9.33 -3.57
C ILE A 48 -2.71 -8.08 -3.97
N VAL A 49 -2.78 -7.04 -3.15
CA VAL A 49 -1.88 -5.88 -3.25
C VAL A 49 -0.75 -6.09 -2.25
N ALA A 50 0.48 -6.27 -2.74
CA ALA A 50 1.67 -6.27 -1.89
C ALA A 50 2.07 -4.82 -1.59
N ASN A 51 2.50 -4.52 -0.35
CA ASN A 51 2.82 -3.16 0.10
C ASN A 51 1.72 -2.10 -0.20
N PRO A 52 0.45 -2.31 0.19
CA PRO A 52 -0.54 -1.24 0.13
C PRO A 52 -0.21 -0.15 1.16
N GLU A 53 -0.89 0.99 1.13
CA GLU A 53 -0.80 2.02 2.19
C GLU A 53 -1.08 1.40 3.57
N ALA A 54 -2.12 0.57 3.65
CA ALA A 54 -2.48 -0.15 4.88
C ALA A 54 -1.44 -1.19 5.32
N GLY A 55 -0.49 -1.55 4.45
CA GLY A 55 0.62 -2.45 4.72
C GLY A 55 1.91 -1.70 5.04
N GLU A 56 1.79 -0.44 5.47
CA GLU A 56 2.87 0.35 6.05
C GLU A 56 4.05 0.63 5.07
N ILE A 57 3.81 0.61 3.75
CA ILE A 57 4.84 0.79 2.70
C ILE A 57 5.78 1.98 2.93
N TYR A 58 5.31 3.05 3.56
CA TYR A 58 6.06 4.27 3.82
C TYR A 58 7.03 4.19 5.00
N THR A 59 6.87 3.23 5.89
CA THR A 59 7.76 3.05 7.06
C THR A 59 8.84 2.00 6.83
N LEU A 60 8.75 1.27 5.72
CA LEU A 60 9.68 0.21 5.36
C LEU A 60 10.87 0.76 4.58
N ASP A 61 12.04 0.20 4.81
CA ASP A 61 13.17 0.39 3.91
C ASP A 61 13.00 -0.41 2.60
N ARG A 62 13.94 -0.25 1.65
CA ARG A 62 13.86 -0.93 0.36
C ARG A 62 13.95 -2.46 0.48
N ALA A 63 14.79 -2.97 1.37
CA ALA A 63 14.97 -4.41 1.54
C ALA A 63 13.72 -5.03 2.18
N GLU A 64 13.14 -4.36 3.16
CA GLU A 64 11.87 -4.73 3.78
C GLU A 64 10.73 -4.73 2.77
N ARG A 65 10.58 -3.68 1.96
CA ARG A 65 9.57 -3.64 0.90
C ARG A 65 9.70 -4.80 -0.08
N ASN A 66 10.93 -5.09 -0.52
CA ASN A 66 11.19 -6.22 -1.42
C ASN A 66 10.82 -7.54 -0.74
N ARG A 67 11.17 -7.70 0.54
CA ARG A 67 10.86 -8.90 1.30
C ARG A 67 9.35 -9.14 1.43
N VAL A 68 8.55 -8.10 1.65
CA VAL A 68 7.08 -8.21 1.68
C VAL A 68 6.53 -8.68 0.33
N VAL A 69 7.06 -8.17 -0.79
CA VAL A 69 6.65 -8.58 -2.13
C VAL A 69 7.01 -10.05 -2.38
N GLU A 70 8.24 -10.46 -2.06
CA GLU A 70 8.69 -11.85 -2.15
C GLU A 70 7.76 -12.80 -1.37
N ILE A 71 7.51 -12.51 -0.09
CA ILE A 71 6.61 -13.32 0.74
C ILE A 71 5.21 -13.40 0.12
N THR A 72 4.71 -12.29 -0.41
CA THR A 72 3.39 -12.24 -1.05
C THR A 72 3.35 -13.14 -2.28
N LEU A 73 4.35 -13.05 -3.16
CA LEU A 73 4.44 -13.88 -4.36
C LEU A 73 4.61 -15.37 -4.03
N GLU A 74 5.44 -15.69 -3.03
CA GLU A 74 5.63 -17.06 -2.54
C GLU A 74 4.33 -17.67 -2.02
N GLU A 75 3.56 -16.95 -1.20
CA GLU A 75 2.30 -17.47 -0.65
C GLU A 75 1.20 -17.54 -1.73
N VAL A 76 1.17 -16.60 -2.66
CA VAL A 76 0.20 -16.60 -3.77
C VAL A 76 0.50 -17.73 -4.74
N ALA A 77 1.78 -17.99 -5.04
CA ALA A 77 2.25 -19.06 -5.92
C ALA A 77 1.52 -19.08 -7.29
N GLY A 78 1.28 -17.90 -7.86
CA GLY A 78 0.62 -17.72 -9.16
C GLY A 78 -0.88 -18.08 -9.20
N ARG A 79 -1.52 -18.33 -8.06
CA ARG A 79 -2.96 -18.70 -7.99
C ARG A 79 -3.89 -17.52 -8.28
N THR A 80 -3.42 -16.30 -8.11
CA THR A 80 -4.16 -15.06 -8.35
C THR A 80 -3.20 -13.91 -8.68
N PRO A 81 -3.62 -12.85 -9.39
CA PRO A 81 -2.80 -11.68 -9.62
C PRO A 81 -2.30 -11.01 -8.34
N VAL A 82 -1.07 -10.52 -8.39
CA VAL A 82 -0.45 -9.67 -7.38
C VAL A 82 -0.12 -8.31 -7.96
N LEU A 83 -0.58 -7.24 -7.29
CA LEU A 83 -0.17 -5.87 -7.59
C LEU A 83 0.94 -5.44 -6.63
N GLY A 84 2.06 -4.96 -7.15
CA GLY A 84 3.17 -4.43 -6.35
C GLY A 84 2.98 -2.96 -6.00
N GLY A 85 2.97 -2.64 -4.72
CA GLY A 85 2.92 -1.28 -4.20
C GLY A 85 4.16 -0.47 -4.56
N VAL A 86 3.94 0.71 -5.14
CA VAL A 86 4.99 1.66 -5.52
C VAL A 86 4.75 2.96 -4.77
N ALA A 87 5.67 3.31 -3.89
CA ALA A 87 5.63 4.56 -3.14
C ALA A 87 7.03 5.14 -2.92
N HIS A 88 7.16 6.45 -3.10
CA HIS A 88 8.34 7.26 -2.87
C HIS A 88 7.98 8.75 -2.94
N VAL A 89 8.78 9.60 -2.31
CA VAL A 89 8.59 11.06 -2.31
C VAL A 89 9.08 11.76 -3.60
N THR A 90 9.79 11.04 -4.47
CA THR A 90 10.35 11.59 -5.71
C THR A 90 9.99 10.70 -6.89
N THR A 91 9.79 11.29 -8.07
CA THR A 91 9.54 10.56 -9.32
C THR A 91 10.64 9.55 -9.62
N ALA A 92 11.91 9.92 -9.42
CA ALA A 92 13.03 8.99 -9.61
C ALA A 92 12.92 7.77 -8.69
N GLY A 93 12.61 7.97 -7.40
CA GLY A 93 12.43 6.83 -6.49
C GLY A 93 11.16 6.03 -6.77
N MET A 94 10.09 6.64 -7.28
CA MET A 94 8.91 5.91 -7.77
C MET A 94 9.28 4.97 -8.92
N VAL A 95 10.12 5.43 -9.86
CA VAL A 95 10.60 4.60 -10.97
C VAL A 95 11.44 3.44 -10.46
N GLU A 96 12.33 3.66 -9.48
CA GLU A 96 13.14 2.58 -8.91
C GLU A 96 12.28 1.57 -8.13
N CYS A 97 11.33 2.02 -7.30
CA CYS A 97 10.38 1.14 -6.63
C CYS A 97 9.52 0.33 -7.62
N ALA A 98 9.12 0.94 -8.75
CA ALA A 98 8.38 0.24 -9.80
C ALA A 98 9.21 -0.87 -10.47
N LYS A 99 10.48 -0.59 -10.77
CA LYS A 99 11.42 -1.60 -11.30
C LYS A 99 11.66 -2.73 -10.31
N ASP A 100 11.74 -2.42 -9.01
CA ASP A 100 11.95 -3.44 -7.98
C ASP A 100 10.82 -4.47 -7.94
N VAL A 101 9.57 -3.99 -7.92
CA VAL A 101 8.40 -4.89 -7.90
C VAL A 101 8.19 -5.59 -9.25
N GLU A 102 8.47 -4.92 -10.37
CA GLU A 102 8.45 -5.54 -11.71
C GLU A 102 9.47 -6.68 -11.80
N ALA A 103 10.70 -6.45 -11.33
CA ALA A 103 11.76 -7.46 -11.32
C ALA A 103 11.44 -8.65 -10.40
N ALA A 104 10.66 -8.43 -9.33
CA ALA A 104 10.16 -9.51 -8.48
C ALA A 104 9.09 -10.38 -9.16
N GLY A 105 8.42 -9.87 -10.20
CA GLY A 105 7.44 -10.62 -11.00
C GLY A 105 5.98 -10.39 -10.61
N VAL A 106 5.63 -9.18 -10.15
CA VAL A 106 4.21 -8.80 -9.93
C VAL A 106 3.45 -8.65 -11.25
N ASP A 107 2.14 -8.90 -11.24
CA ASP A 107 1.28 -8.84 -12.43
C ASP A 107 0.86 -7.41 -12.81
N GLY A 108 1.03 -6.46 -11.88
CA GLY A 108 0.74 -5.06 -12.11
C GLY A 108 1.25 -4.16 -10.98
N LEU A 109 1.09 -2.85 -11.19
CA LEU A 109 1.57 -1.84 -10.25
C LEU A 109 0.41 -1.21 -9.49
N PHE A 110 0.53 -1.12 -8.18
CA PHE A 110 -0.31 -0.30 -7.31
C PHE A 110 0.46 0.98 -6.98
N ILE A 111 0.26 2.02 -7.78
CA ILE A 111 1.03 3.27 -7.69
C ILE A 111 0.31 4.24 -6.76
N LEU A 112 0.94 4.56 -5.63
CA LEU A 112 0.43 5.58 -4.73
C LEU A 112 0.85 6.97 -5.21
N PRO A 113 0.01 8.01 -5.00
CA PRO A 113 0.47 9.37 -5.21
C PRO A 113 1.63 9.68 -4.27
N PRO A 114 2.61 10.51 -4.68
CA PRO A 114 3.68 10.91 -3.77
C PRO A 114 3.08 11.57 -2.53
N ILE A 115 3.47 11.09 -1.33
CA ILE A 115 2.77 11.36 -0.07
C ILE A 115 2.66 12.85 0.27
N ASP A 116 3.65 13.65 -0.13
CA ASP A 116 3.62 15.11 0.09
C ASP A 116 2.94 15.86 -1.05
N SER A 117 2.82 15.23 -2.22
CA SER A 117 2.20 15.86 -3.37
C SER A 117 0.69 15.78 -3.32
N ALA A 118 0.06 14.78 -2.71
CA ALA A 118 -1.41 14.70 -2.67
C ALA A 118 -2.02 15.89 -1.90
N ASP A 119 -1.47 16.21 -0.72
CA ASP A 119 -1.85 17.42 0.01
C ASP A 119 -1.50 18.71 -0.76
N ILE A 120 -0.39 18.72 -1.50
CA ILE A 120 0.07 19.87 -2.31
C ILE A 120 -0.63 20.01 -3.68
N THR A 121 -1.27 18.96 -4.20
CA THR A 121 -1.81 18.97 -5.57
C THR A 121 -3.33 18.80 -5.60
N LEU A 122 -3.92 18.19 -4.57
CA LEU A 122 -5.36 18.05 -4.42
C LEU A 122 -5.94 19.06 -3.40
N SER A 123 -5.15 19.45 -2.38
CA SER A 123 -5.62 20.31 -1.28
C SER A 123 -4.94 21.69 -1.24
N TRP A 124 -3.82 21.88 -1.94
CA TRP A 124 -3.05 23.11 -1.87
C TRP A 124 -3.33 24.01 -3.07
N ASN A 125 -4.24 24.94 -2.82
CA ASN A 125 -4.20 26.21 -3.49
C ASN A 125 -4.19 27.27 -2.38
N ALA A 126 -3.01 27.84 -2.10
CA ALA A 126 -2.88 28.85 -1.05
C ALA A 126 -3.75 30.10 -1.33
N ASP A 127 -4.12 30.32 -2.60
CA ASP A 127 -5.00 31.41 -3.02
C ASP A 127 -6.49 31.02 -2.98
N ALA A 128 -6.85 29.76 -3.24
CA ALA A 128 -8.24 29.31 -3.30
C ALA A 128 -8.77 28.68 -2.01
N TYR A 129 -7.92 28.07 -1.17
CA TYR A 129 -8.33 27.33 0.04
C TYR A 129 -7.39 27.56 1.26
N PRO A 130 -7.08 28.82 1.65
CA PRO A 130 -6.21 29.10 2.81
C PRO A 130 -6.76 28.59 4.15
N GLU A 131 -8.07 28.35 4.25
CA GLU A 131 -8.77 27.91 5.45
C GLU A 131 -8.48 26.45 5.85
N VAL A 132 -8.07 25.59 4.92
CA VAL A 132 -7.81 24.16 5.19
C VAL A 132 -6.75 23.99 6.28
N PHE A 133 -5.67 24.77 6.22
CA PHE A 133 -4.62 24.74 7.25
C PHE A 133 -5.06 25.38 8.57
N LEU A 134 -5.88 26.43 8.53
CA LEU A 134 -6.43 27.03 9.75
C LEU A 134 -7.32 26.02 10.47
N ASP A 135 -8.13 25.25 9.75
CA ASP A 135 -9.04 24.27 10.35
C ASP A 135 -8.33 22.98 10.81
N VAL A 136 -7.32 22.49 10.08
CA VAL A 136 -6.42 21.42 10.55
C VAL A 136 -5.66 21.87 11.81
N SER A 137 -5.14 23.09 11.82
CA SER A 137 -4.47 23.69 12.98
C SER A 137 -5.42 23.88 14.16
N ARG A 138 -6.66 24.33 13.93
CA ARG A 138 -7.69 24.46 14.97
C ARG A 138 -8.08 23.10 15.56
N ARG A 139 -8.26 22.07 14.72
CA ARG A 139 -8.54 20.70 15.17
C ARG A 139 -7.41 20.13 16.03
N SER A 140 -6.16 20.39 15.67
CA SER A 140 -4.98 19.96 16.44
C SER A 140 -4.92 20.63 17.83
N ARG A 141 -5.46 21.85 17.98
CA ARG A 141 -5.54 22.57 19.26
C ARG A 141 -6.70 22.10 20.17
N THR A 142 -7.73 21.46 19.63
CA THR A 142 -8.91 21.03 20.41
C THR A 142 -8.80 19.67 21.12
N ARG A 143 -7.67 18.95 21.02
CA ARG A 143 -7.47 17.65 21.70
C ARG A 143 -6.77 17.73 23.06
N SER A 144 -6.97 18.80 23.84
CA SER A 144 -6.45 18.87 25.21
C SER A 144 -7.39 18.34 26.31
N THR A 145 -8.53 17.72 25.95
CA THR A 145 -9.43 17.10 26.94
C THR A 145 -9.88 15.71 26.51
N CYS A 146 -8.95 14.75 26.47
CA CYS A 146 -9.31 13.35 26.71
C CYS A 146 -9.11 13.12 28.21
N ARG A 147 -10.19 13.24 28.99
CA ARG A 147 -10.17 12.84 30.41
C ARG A 147 -9.95 11.33 30.49
N ARG A 148 -9.10 10.94 31.44
CA ARG A 148 -8.81 9.55 31.83
C ARG A 148 -10.06 8.81 32.28
#